data_AF-A0A357IDM9-F1
#
_entry.id   AF-A0A357IDM9-F1
#
_cell.length_a   1.000
_cell.length_b   1.000
_cell.length_c   1.000
_cell.angle_alpha   90.00
_cell.angle_beta   90.00
_cell.angle_gamma   90.00
#
_symmetry.space_group_name_H-M   'P 1'
#
loop_
_entity.id
_entity.type
_entity.pdbx_description
1 polymer ?
#
loop_
_entity_poly.entity_id
_entity_poly.type
_entity_poly.pdbx_seq_one_letter_code
_entity_poly.pdbx_strand_id
1 'polypeptide(L)'
;MTHLSTINPNLRSLAVIARVLDYPCTDLQEAADAMVCVIRDEGRIPAEQRQSLMDFIRRLRDTELLDIQADYVETFDRGRAVSLLLFEHVHGESRARGQAMVDLKALYARHGLELAPGELPDFLPLFLEFLSILPLQEATAHLSEHAHIVAALH
;
A
#
# COMPACT_ATOMS: atom_id res chain seq x y z
N MET A 1 9.97 15.74 -0.32
CA MET A 1 9.25 16.25 0.88
C MET A 1 7.88 16.68 0.43
N THR A 2 6.94 15.74 0.38
CA THR A 2 5.59 15.94 -0.15
C THR A 2 4.71 16.55 0.94
N HIS A 3 4.16 17.72 0.66
CA HIS A 3 3.31 18.48 1.58
C HIS A 3 1.89 17.90 1.54
N LEU A 4 1.68 16.73 2.15
CA LEU A 4 0.34 16.19 2.37
C LEU A 4 -0.01 16.21 3.84
N SER A 5 -1.16 16.84 4.07
CA SER A 5 -2.03 16.84 5.24
C SER A 5 -1.79 15.67 6.20
N THR A 6 -1.76 15.99 7.49
CA THR A 6 -1.70 15.04 8.61
C THR A 6 -2.49 13.76 8.32
N ILE A 7 -1.80 12.60 8.34
CA ILE A 7 -2.41 11.27 8.20
C ILE A 7 -3.71 11.25 9.01
N ASN A 8 -4.81 10.85 8.38
CA ASN A 8 -6.09 10.76 9.06
C ASN A 8 -5.89 9.85 10.27
N PRO A 9 -6.11 10.32 11.51
CA PRO A 9 -5.86 9.51 12.71
C PRO A 9 -6.65 8.20 12.68
N ASN A 10 -7.77 8.18 11.94
CA ASN A 10 -8.58 7.00 11.72
C ASN A 10 -8.06 6.09 10.59
N LEU A 11 -7.01 6.38 9.84
CA LEU A 11 -6.56 5.50 8.74
C LEU A 11 -5.06 5.23 8.77
N ARG A 12 -4.44 5.40 9.95
CA ARG A 12 -3.00 5.14 10.15
C ARG A 12 -2.61 3.70 9.82
N SER A 13 -3.51 2.73 10.00
CA SER A 13 -3.28 1.34 9.61
C SER A 13 -3.11 1.17 8.10
N LEU A 14 -3.82 1.94 7.26
CA LEU A 14 -3.61 1.92 5.81
C LEU A 14 -2.22 2.45 5.43
N ALA A 15 -1.75 3.51 6.10
CA ALA A 15 -0.39 4.01 5.88
C ALA A 15 0.67 2.98 6.28
N VAL A 16 0.44 2.22 7.36
CA VAL A 16 1.33 1.12 7.74
C VAL A 16 1.29 -0.01 6.70
N ILE A 17 0.11 -0.43 6.25
CA ILE A 17 -0.03 -1.49 5.25
C ILE A 17 0.62 -1.08 3.94
N ALA A 18 0.41 0.17 3.49
CA ALA A 18 1.11 0.74 2.33
C ALA A 18 2.61 0.59 2.48
N ARG A 19 3.13 1.01 3.63
CA ARG A 19 4.56 1.05 3.88
C ARG A 19 5.22 -0.33 3.95
N VAL A 20 4.56 -1.34 4.52
CA VAL A 20 5.11 -2.71 4.60
C VAL A 20 4.97 -3.50 3.30
N LEU A 21 4.16 -2.99 2.35
CA LEU A 21 4.06 -3.50 0.99
C LEU A 21 4.98 -2.77 0.01
N ASP A 22 5.66 -1.70 0.45
CA ASP A 22 6.66 -1.01 -0.36
C ASP A 22 8.01 -1.76 -0.28
N TYR A 23 8.93 -1.42 -1.19
CA TYR A 23 10.24 -2.05 -1.25
C TYR A 23 11.00 -1.84 0.08
N PRO A 24 11.49 -2.92 0.73
CA PRO A 24 12.15 -2.80 2.03
C PRO A 24 13.39 -1.92 2.02
N CYS A 25 13.49 -1.05 3.01
CA CYS A 25 14.63 -0.14 3.21
C CYS A 25 14.95 0.03 4.70
N THR A 26 16.09 0.63 5.02
CA THR A 26 16.50 0.87 6.42
C THR A 26 15.47 1.72 7.17
N ASP A 27 14.98 2.80 6.57
CA ASP A 27 13.94 3.66 7.17
C ASP A 27 12.67 2.88 7.53
N LEU A 28 12.32 1.85 6.74
CA LEU A 28 11.20 0.97 7.03
C LEU A 28 11.45 0.12 8.28
N GLN A 29 12.64 -0.49 8.38
CA GLN A 29 13.02 -1.32 9.52
C GLN A 29 13.10 -0.49 10.81
N GLU A 30 13.64 0.73 10.73
CA GLU A 30 13.71 1.66 11.86
C GLU A 30 12.32 2.10 12.35
N ALA A 31 11.34 2.20 11.44
CA ALA A 31 9.97 2.57 11.78
C ALA A 31 9.12 1.41 12.34
N ALA A 32 9.64 0.17 12.39
CA ALA A 32 8.88 -1.03 12.69
C ALA A 32 8.13 -0.98 14.04
N ASP A 33 8.77 -0.51 15.11
CA ASP A 33 8.15 -0.46 16.44
C ASP A 33 6.98 0.54 16.49
N ALA A 34 7.10 1.65 15.77
CA ALA A 34 6.02 2.63 15.64
C ALA A 34 4.84 2.04 14.84
N MET A 35 5.13 1.33 13.75
CA MET A 35 4.10 0.63 12.96
C MET A 35 3.37 -0.45 13.77
N VAL A 36 4.10 -1.24 14.57
CA VAL A 36 3.49 -2.24 15.47
C VAL A 36 2.53 -1.57 16.45
N CYS A 37 2.88 -0.41 17.02
CA CYS A 37 1.98 0.33 17.91
C CYS A 37 0.69 0.76 17.20
N VAL A 38 0.80 1.28 15.97
CA VAL A 38 -0.37 1.67 15.16
C VAL A 38 -1.30 0.48 14.91
N ILE A 39 -0.74 -0.67 14.50
CA ILE A 39 -1.55 -1.88 14.22
C ILE A 39 -2.14 -2.48 15.50
N ARG A 40 -1.43 -2.43 16.62
CA ARG A 40 -1.95 -2.91 17.91
C ARG A 40 -3.24 -2.20 18.29
N ASP A 41 -3.30 -0.89 18.07
CA ASP A 41 -4.38 0.00 18.49
C ASP A 41 -5.52 0.09 17.43
N GLU A 42 -5.39 -0.61 16.30
CA GLU A 42 -6.37 -0.63 15.22
C GLU A 42 -7.56 -1.55 15.53
N GLY A 43 -8.66 -0.99 16.05
CA GLY A 43 -9.84 -1.77 16.45
C GLY A 43 -10.65 -2.41 15.30
N ARG A 44 -10.45 -2.00 14.04
CA ARG A 44 -11.24 -2.51 12.89
C ARG A 44 -10.69 -3.79 12.27
N ILE A 45 -9.43 -4.12 12.52
CA ILE A 45 -8.81 -5.36 12.05
C ILE A 45 -9.02 -6.42 13.14
N PRO A 46 -9.52 -7.64 12.81
CA PRO A 46 -9.71 -8.65 13.82
C PRO A 46 -8.38 -9.06 14.47
N ALA A 47 -8.43 -9.44 15.75
CA ALA A 47 -7.25 -9.54 16.60
C ALA A 47 -6.17 -10.50 16.06
N GLU A 48 -6.60 -11.60 15.43
CA GLU A 48 -5.70 -12.57 14.80
C GLU A 48 -4.92 -11.97 13.63
N GLN A 49 -5.60 -11.26 12.71
CA GLN A 49 -4.92 -10.59 11.59
C GLN A 49 -3.99 -9.48 12.08
N ARG A 50 -4.37 -8.72 13.12
CA ARG A 50 -3.46 -7.74 13.73
C ARG A 50 -2.21 -8.38 14.28
N GLN A 51 -2.36 -9.52 14.97
CA GLN A 51 -1.23 -10.24 15.53
C GLN A 51 -0.29 -10.73 14.42
N SER A 52 -0.83 -11.36 13.37
CA SER A 52 -0.06 -11.81 12.21
C SER A 52 0.68 -10.67 11.52
N LEU A 53 0.04 -9.51 11.34
CA LEU A 53 0.67 -8.33 10.75
C LEU A 53 1.77 -7.75 11.66
N MET A 54 1.54 -7.65 12.97
CA MET A 54 2.57 -7.21 13.91
C MET A 54 3.78 -8.17 13.92
N ASP A 55 3.54 -9.48 13.84
CA ASP A 55 4.61 -10.48 13.78
C ASP A 55 5.39 -10.40 12.47
N PHE A 56 4.71 -10.12 11.35
CA PHE A 56 5.39 -9.82 10.10
C PHE A 56 6.27 -8.58 10.19
N ILE A 57 5.76 -7.47 10.76
CA ILE A 57 6.53 -6.23 10.93
C ILE A 57 7.77 -6.46 11.82
N ARG A 58 7.65 -7.26 12.89
CA ARG A 58 8.79 -7.63 13.74
C ARG A 58 9.81 -8.47 12.97
N ARG A 59 9.37 -9.45 12.19
CA ARG A 59 10.28 -10.23 11.32
C ARG A 59 10.99 -9.32 10.33
N LEU A 60 10.29 -8.40 9.68
CA LEU A 60 10.88 -7.44 8.75
C LEU A 60 12.00 -6.62 9.40
N ARG A 61 11.83 -6.21 10.66
CA ARG A 61 12.85 -5.48 11.44
C ARG A 61 14.06 -6.34 11.77
N ASP A 62 13.84 -7.61 12.11
CA ASP A 62 14.87 -8.50 12.64
C ASP A 62 15.62 -9.28 11.53
N THR A 63 15.14 -9.23 10.28
CA THR A 63 15.78 -9.84 9.10
C THR A 63 16.81 -8.90 8.49
N GLU A 64 17.94 -9.43 8.02
CA GLU A 64 18.95 -8.68 7.27
C GLU A 64 18.32 -8.00 6.04
N LEU A 65 18.69 -6.74 5.78
CA LEU A 65 18.02 -5.92 4.76
C LEU A 65 18.06 -6.57 3.37
N LEU A 66 19.20 -7.15 2.99
CA LEU A 66 19.34 -7.80 1.68
C LEU A 66 18.46 -9.05 1.56
N ASP A 67 18.25 -9.79 2.66
CA ASP A 67 17.43 -10.99 2.66
C ASP A 67 15.94 -10.62 2.51
N ILE A 68 15.44 -9.63 3.27
CA ILE A 68 14.05 -9.20 3.14
C ILE A 68 13.77 -8.52 1.78
N GLN A 69 14.77 -7.85 1.19
CA GLN A 69 14.69 -7.32 -0.17
C GLN A 69 14.62 -8.45 -1.22
N ALA A 70 15.39 -9.52 -1.03
CA ALA A 70 15.33 -10.70 -1.89
C ALA A 70 13.96 -11.38 -1.79
N ASP A 71 13.44 -11.57 -0.57
CA ASP A 71 12.11 -12.12 -0.31
C ASP A 71 11.01 -11.28 -0.98
N TYR A 72 11.13 -9.94 -0.93
CA TYR A 72 10.20 -9.03 -1.60
C TYR A 72 10.16 -9.25 -3.11
N VAL A 73 11.34 -9.31 -3.76
CA VAL A 73 11.44 -9.54 -5.21
C VAL A 73 10.91 -10.94 -5.57
N GLU A 74 11.24 -11.95 -4.77
CA GLU A 74 10.71 -13.31 -4.91
C GLU A 74 9.18 -13.34 -4.78
N THR A 75 8.60 -12.52 -3.91
CA THR A 75 7.16 -12.49 -3.68
C THR A 75 6.42 -11.71 -4.76
N PHE A 76 6.85 -10.50 -5.09
CA PHE A 76 6.04 -9.55 -5.88
C PHE A 76 6.53 -9.33 -7.32
N ASP A 77 7.77 -9.72 -7.65
CA ASP A 77 8.38 -9.46 -8.97
C ASP A 77 8.52 -10.72 -9.84
N ARG A 78 7.82 -11.80 -9.48
CA ARG A 78 7.82 -13.07 -10.25
C ARG A 78 6.74 -13.16 -11.33
N GLY A 79 6.00 -12.07 -11.56
CA GLY A 79 5.05 -11.95 -12.66
C GLY A 79 3.69 -11.39 -12.24
N ARG A 80 2.79 -11.30 -13.22
CA ARG A 80 1.52 -10.55 -13.08
C ARG A 80 0.63 -11.02 -11.92
N ALA A 81 0.62 -12.32 -11.59
CA ALA A 81 -0.27 -12.89 -10.57
C ALA A 81 0.02 -12.35 -9.14
N VAL A 82 1.25 -11.93 -8.90
CA VAL A 82 1.72 -11.44 -7.59
C VAL A 82 2.14 -9.97 -7.65
N SER A 83 2.01 -9.33 -8.81
CA SER A 83 2.37 -7.92 -8.99
C SER A 83 1.54 -7.00 -8.10
N LEU A 84 2.15 -5.97 -7.54
CA LEU A 84 1.47 -4.94 -6.76
C LEU A 84 0.84 -3.85 -7.64
N LEU A 85 0.80 -4.02 -8.96
CA LEU A 85 0.15 -3.08 -9.89
C LEU A 85 -1.32 -3.44 -10.06
N LEU A 86 -2.22 -2.59 -9.52
CA LEU A 86 -3.67 -2.85 -9.49
C LEU A 86 -4.24 -3.17 -10.88
N PHE A 87 -3.80 -2.47 -11.92
CA PHE A 87 -4.42 -2.64 -13.25
C PHE A 87 -3.84 -3.80 -14.05
N GLU A 88 -2.72 -4.41 -13.63
CA GLU A 88 -2.24 -5.63 -14.27
C GLU A 88 -3.23 -6.79 -14.10
N HIS A 89 -3.91 -6.84 -12.95
CA HIS A 89 -4.91 -7.87 -12.61
C HIS A 89 -6.24 -7.71 -13.35
N VAL A 90 -6.63 -6.47 -13.65
CA VAL A 90 -7.97 -6.16 -14.19
C VAL A 90 -7.95 -5.95 -15.70
N HIS A 91 -6.92 -5.27 -16.21
CA HIS A 91 -6.92 -4.74 -17.58
C HIS A 91 -5.81 -5.31 -18.47
N GLY A 92 -4.81 -6.01 -17.91
CA GLY A 92 -3.68 -6.53 -18.67
C GLY A 92 -3.01 -5.46 -19.55
N GLU A 93 -2.78 -5.75 -20.83
CA GLU A 93 -2.22 -4.80 -21.81
C GLU A 93 -3.27 -4.00 -22.60
N SER A 94 -4.53 -4.03 -22.15
CA SER A 94 -5.61 -3.39 -22.90
C SER A 94 -5.50 -1.85 -22.89
N ARG A 95 -6.06 -1.22 -23.92
CA ARG A 95 -6.23 0.24 -23.99
C ARG A 95 -6.97 0.80 -22.77
N ALA A 96 -7.81 0.00 -22.11
CA ALA A 96 -8.51 0.37 -20.89
C ALA A 96 -7.55 0.68 -19.74
N ARG A 97 -6.40 -0.01 -19.64
CA ARG A 97 -5.36 0.30 -18.64
C ARG A 97 -4.86 1.73 -18.78
N GLY A 98 -4.62 2.18 -20.01
CA GLY A 98 -4.14 3.53 -20.27
C GLY A 98 -5.13 4.61 -19.83
N GLN A 99 -6.43 4.39 -20.01
CA GLN A 99 -7.45 5.33 -19.52
C GLN A 99 -7.56 5.29 -17.99
N ALA A 100 -7.55 4.11 -17.38
CA ALA A 100 -7.58 3.96 -15.92
C ALA A 100 -6.38 4.66 -15.24
N MET A 101 -5.19 4.59 -15.84
CA MET A 101 -4.00 5.34 -15.40
C MET A 101 -4.23 6.86 -15.38
N VAL A 102 -4.86 7.40 -16.43
CA VAL A 102 -5.16 8.83 -16.55
C VAL A 102 -6.18 9.24 -15.49
N ASP A 103 -7.24 8.45 -15.31
CA ASP A 103 -8.31 8.72 -14.35
C ASP A 103 -7.80 8.69 -12.91
N LEU A 104 -6.91 7.73 -12.58
CA LEU A 104 -6.29 7.63 -11.26
C LEU A 104 -5.32 8.79 -10.97
N LYS A 105 -4.51 9.20 -11.95
CA LYS A 105 -3.69 10.41 -11.82
C LYS A 105 -4.53 11.66 -11.61
N ALA A 106 -5.65 11.79 -12.33
CA ALA A 106 -6.57 12.89 -12.16
C ALA A 106 -7.24 12.86 -10.77
N LEU A 107 -7.54 11.69 -10.23
CA LEU A 107 -8.00 11.53 -8.84
C LEU A 107 -6.96 12.07 -7.86
N TYR A 108 -5.71 11.61 -7.93
CA TYR A 108 -4.64 12.11 -7.05
C TYR A 108 -4.47 13.63 -7.11
N ALA A 109 -4.46 14.19 -8.32
CA ALA A 109 -4.32 15.63 -8.53
C ALA A 109 -5.47 16.43 -7.88
N ARG A 110 -6.71 15.92 -7.89
CA ARG A 110 -7.86 16.57 -7.23
C ARG A 110 -7.69 16.68 -5.70
N HIS A 111 -6.90 15.80 -5.11
CA HIS A 111 -6.58 15.80 -3.68
C HIS A 111 -5.20 16.42 -3.38
N GLY A 112 -4.55 17.04 -4.38
CA GLY A 112 -3.25 17.69 -4.22
C GLY A 112 -2.06 16.74 -4.09
N LEU A 113 -2.22 15.45 -4.44
CA LEU A 113 -1.11 14.51 -4.52
C LEU A 113 -0.44 14.63 -5.91
N GLU A 114 0.83 15.01 -5.91
CA GLU A 114 1.69 15.03 -7.08
C GLU A 114 2.61 13.81 -7.05
N LEU A 115 2.58 13.02 -8.12
CA LEU A 115 3.43 11.84 -8.25
C LEU A 115 4.86 12.20 -8.61
N ALA A 116 5.81 11.46 -8.05
CA ALA A 116 7.20 11.60 -8.44
C ALA A 116 7.41 11.16 -9.90
N PRO A 117 8.41 11.72 -10.60
CA PRO A 117 8.75 11.25 -11.95
C PRO A 117 9.05 9.74 -11.96
N GLY A 118 8.36 9.00 -12.82
CA GLY A 118 8.51 7.54 -12.96
C GLY A 118 7.64 6.71 -12.02
N GLU A 119 6.93 7.34 -11.08
CA GLU A 119 6.03 6.65 -10.17
C GLU A 119 4.75 6.20 -10.89
N LEU A 120 4.38 4.93 -10.71
CA LEU A 120 3.20 4.33 -11.33
C LEU A 120 1.98 4.58 -10.44
N PRO A 121 0.90 5.18 -10.96
CA PRO A 121 -0.24 5.54 -10.13
C PRO A 121 -1.01 4.32 -9.60
N ASP A 122 -0.93 3.15 -10.25
CA ASP A 122 -1.61 1.92 -9.82
C ASP A 122 -0.77 1.06 -8.90
N PHE A 123 0.38 1.53 -8.44
CA PHE A 123 1.17 0.83 -7.43
C PHE A 123 0.39 0.78 -6.12
N LEU A 124 0.06 -0.43 -5.64
CA LEU A 124 -0.81 -0.65 -4.49
C LEU A 124 -0.34 0.09 -3.22
N PRO A 125 0.96 0.10 -2.86
CA PRO A 125 1.46 0.92 -1.75
C PRO A 125 1.10 2.41 -1.87
N LEU A 126 1.36 3.02 -3.03
CA LEU A 126 1.01 4.42 -3.29
C LEU A 126 -0.50 4.66 -3.17
N PHE A 127 -1.31 3.77 -3.74
CA PHE A 127 -2.76 3.87 -3.64
C PHE A 127 -3.24 3.80 -2.18
N LEU A 128 -2.72 2.86 -1.38
CA LEU A 128 -3.07 2.75 0.04
C LEU A 128 -2.57 3.95 0.86
N GLU A 129 -1.40 4.50 0.54
CA GLU A 129 -0.90 5.73 1.16
C GLU A 129 -1.83 6.91 0.85
N PHE A 130 -2.26 7.05 -0.42
CA PHE A 130 -3.27 8.02 -0.82
C PHE A 130 -4.58 7.85 -0.05
N LEU A 131 -5.10 6.62 0.10
CA LEU A 131 -6.33 6.40 0.87
C LEU A 131 -6.18 6.77 2.36
N SER A 132 -4.98 6.66 2.92
CA SER A 132 -4.71 6.98 4.33
C SER A 132 -4.88 8.47 4.68
N ILE A 133 -4.87 9.36 3.68
CA ILE A 133 -5.06 10.80 3.84
C ILE A 133 -6.48 11.28 3.52
N LEU A 134 -7.34 10.39 3.02
CA LEU A 134 -8.74 10.72 2.69
C LEU A 134 -9.66 10.69 3.92
N PRO A 135 -10.84 11.32 3.83
CA PRO A 135 -11.95 11.05 4.75
C PRO A 135 -12.32 9.56 4.76
N LEU A 136 -12.66 9.01 5.93
CA LEU A 136 -12.95 7.58 6.12
C LEU A 136 -13.97 7.03 5.12
N GLN A 137 -15.04 7.79 4.85
CA GLN A 137 -16.10 7.37 3.93
C GLN A 137 -15.59 7.22 2.50
N GLU A 138 -14.77 8.17 2.05
CA GLU A 138 -14.20 8.19 0.70
C GLU A 138 -13.14 7.08 0.53
N ALA A 139 -12.26 6.92 1.51
CA ALA A 139 -11.30 5.81 1.55
C ALA A 139 -12.01 4.44 1.49
N THR A 140 -13.11 4.28 2.24
CA THR A 140 -13.89 3.03 2.26
C THR A 140 -14.58 2.76 0.92
N ALA A 141 -15.10 3.80 0.26
CA ALA A 141 -15.70 3.68 -1.07
C ALA A 141 -14.67 3.20 -2.10
N HIS A 142 -13.48 3.82 -2.13
CA HIS A 142 -12.39 3.41 -3.00
C HIS A 142 -11.87 2.00 -2.69
N LEU A 143 -11.71 1.65 -1.41
CA LEU A 143 -11.33 0.29 -1.02
C LEU A 143 -12.35 -0.73 -1.50
N SER A 144 -13.65 -0.45 -1.35
CA SER A 144 -14.72 -1.38 -1.75
C SER A 144 -14.78 -1.58 -3.26
N GLU A 145 -14.60 -0.49 -4.02
CA GLU A 145 -14.51 -0.53 -5.48
C GLU A 145 -13.34 -1.41 -5.96
N HIS A 146 -12.18 -1.31 -5.30
CA HIS A 146 -10.95 -2.00 -5.72
C HIS A 146 -10.68 -3.31 -4.94
N ALA A 147 -11.53 -3.69 -3.97
CA ALA A 147 -11.31 -4.85 -3.10
C ALA A 147 -11.15 -6.16 -3.87
N HIS A 148 -11.90 -6.31 -4.97
CA HIS A 148 -11.84 -7.49 -5.84
C HIS A 148 -10.48 -7.63 -6.54
N ILE A 149 -9.75 -6.53 -6.74
CA ILE A 149 -8.43 -6.50 -7.35
C ILE A 149 -7.40 -7.03 -6.35
N VAL A 150 -7.45 -6.55 -5.10
CA VAL A 150 -6.55 -7.00 -4.04
C VAL A 150 -6.82 -8.46 -3.67
N ALA A 151 -8.09 -8.90 -3.70
CA ALA A 151 -8.47 -10.29 -3.47
C ALA A 151 -8.01 -11.26 -4.58
N ALA A 152 -7.59 -10.75 -5.74
CA ALA A 152 -7.07 -11.56 -6.85
C ALA A 152 -5.58 -11.87 -6.73
N LEU A 153 -4.88 -11.28 -5.75
CA LEU A 153 -3.51 -11.65 -5.39
C LEU A 153 -3.55 -13.05 -4.74
N HIS A 154 -2.90 -14.04 -5.39
CA HIS A 154 -2.87 -15.43 -4.96
C HIS A 154 -1.48 -15.87 -4.51
#